data_AF-A0A535DSY4-F1
#
_entry.id   AF-A0A535DSY4-F1
#
_cell.length_a   1.000
_cell.length_b   1.000
_cell.length_c   1.000
_cell.angle_alpha   90.00
_cell.angle_beta   90.00
_cell.angle_gamma   90.00
#
_symmetry.space_group_name_H-M   'P 1'
#
loop_
_entity.id
_entity.type
_entity.pdbx_description
1 polymer ?
#
loop_
_entity_poly.entity_id
_entity_poly.type
_entity_poly.pdbx_seq_one_letter_code
_entity_poly.pdbx_strand_id
1 'polypeptide(L)'
;MTGKRDEFSRQIKQSFEAGREGLKAMGFTRITSFTTPETTSDGGGLLVTIYEAIDPSVVEQLYQLEPVLKQEEQAHGVLVAPHNHDAVPRNVAFLDLKLD
;
A
#
# COMPACT_ATOMS: atom_id res chain seq x y z
N MET A 1 -3.90 -14.47 17.84
CA MET A 1 -3.08 -14.15 16.66
C MET A 1 -3.22 -12.69 16.22
N THR A 2 -3.85 -11.80 16.99
CA THR A 2 -4.10 -10.38 16.65
C THR A 2 -2.83 -9.51 16.73
N GLY A 3 -1.95 -9.75 17.70
CA GLY A 3 -0.78 -8.87 17.94
C GLY A 3 0.20 -8.73 16.77
N LYS A 4 0.42 -9.78 15.96
CA LYS A 4 1.33 -9.71 14.81
C LYS A 4 0.76 -8.88 13.65
N ARG A 5 -0.56 -8.95 13.42
CA ARG A 5 -1.25 -8.15 12.40
C ARG A 5 -1.27 -6.67 12.80
N ASP A 6 -1.54 -6.39 14.07
CA ASP A 6 -1.54 -5.02 14.60
C ASP A 6 -0.12 -4.42 14.56
N GLU A 7 0.89 -5.20 14.92
CA GLU A 7 2.29 -4.79 14.82
C GLU A 7 2.73 -4.53 13.38
N PHE A 8 2.37 -5.41 12.45
CA PHE A 8 2.61 -5.22 11.02
C PHE A 8 1.94 -3.95 10.50
N SER A 9 0.64 -3.75 10.79
CA SER A 9 -0.12 -2.58 10.35
C SER A 9 0.50 -1.29 10.90
N ARG A 10 0.98 -1.32 12.15
CA ARG A 10 1.69 -0.20 12.78
C ARG A 10 3.02 0.10 12.09
N GLN A 11 3.82 -0.92 11.76
CA GLN A 11 5.09 -0.75 11.06
C GLN A 11 4.89 -0.11 9.67
N ILE A 12 3.91 -0.60 8.91
CA ILE A 12 3.56 -0.03 7.59
C ILE A 12 3.16 1.44 7.73
N LYS A 13 2.27 1.75 8.69
CA LYS A 13 1.86 3.13 8.96
C LYS A 13 3.05 4.04 9.28
N GLN A 14 3.96 3.61 10.15
CA GLN A 14 5.15 4.38 10.52
C GLN A 14 6.07 4.62 9.33
N SER A 15 6.26 3.64 8.45
CA SER A 15 7.07 3.79 7.24
C SER A 15 6.50 4.84 6.28
N PHE A 16 5.19 4.82 6.03
CA PHE A 16 4.54 5.83 5.18
C PHE A 16 4.56 7.23 5.81
N GLU A 17 4.37 7.33 7.13
CA GLU A 17 4.49 8.61 7.84
C GLU A 17 5.90 9.17 7.79
N ALA A 18 6.93 8.33 7.93
CA ALA A 18 8.33 8.75 7.80
C ALA A 18 8.68 9.20 6.36
N GLY A 19 8.08 8.56 5.35
CA GLY A 19 8.25 8.90 3.94
C GLY A 19 7.37 10.06 3.42
N ARG A 20 6.51 10.64 4.28
CA ARG A 20 5.44 11.58 3.91
C ARG A 20 5.90 12.70 2.98
N GLU A 21 6.98 13.40 3.34
CA GLU A 21 7.46 14.55 2.57
C GLU A 21 8.03 14.14 1.20
N GLY A 22 8.69 12.97 1.11
CA GLY A 22 9.15 12.44 -0.16
C GLY A 22 8.00 12.06 -1.09
N LEU A 23 6.96 11.43 -0.53
CA LEU A 23 5.76 11.05 -1.28
C LEU A 23 4.99 12.30 -1.77
N LYS A 24 4.87 13.33 -0.93
CA LYS A 24 4.31 14.63 -1.35
C LYS A 24 5.14 15.26 -2.47
N ALA A 25 6.47 15.28 -2.35
CA ALA A 25 7.36 15.85 -3.35
C ALA A 25 7.31 15.10 -4.70
N MET A 26 7.04 13.79 -4.68
CA MET A 26 6.81 12.99 -5.90
C MET A 26 5.47 13.30 -6.59
N GLY A 27 4.51 13.94 -5.89
CA GLY A 27 3.21 14.31 -6.46
C GLY A 27 2.04 13.42 -6.02
N PHE A 28 2.22 12.58 -5.00
CA PHE A 28 1.10 11.85 -4.37
C PHE A 28 0.24 12.79 -3.52
N THR A 29 -1.08 12.58 -3.57
CA THR A 29 -2.06 13.34 -2.78
C THR A 29 -2.63 12.53 -1.63
N ARG A 30 -2.75 11.20 -1.78
CA ARG A 30 -3.27 10.34 -0.71
C ARG A 30 -2.75 8.91 -0.85
N ILE A 31 -2.57 8.26 0.28
CA ILE A 31 -2.21 6.85 0.36
C ILE A 31 -3.14 6.14 1.33
N THR A 32 -3.77 5.06 0.88
CA THR A 32 -4.68 4.25 1.70
C THR A 32 -4.21 2.81 1.73
N SER A 33 -4.10 2.20 2.91
CA SER A 33 -3.79 0.77 3.04
C SER A 33 -4.80 0.03 3.91
N PHE A 34 -5.16 -1.17 3.47
CA PHE A 34 -6.02 -2.10 4.20
C PHE A 34 -5.56 -3.54 3.95
N THR A 35 -6.01 -4.44 4.82
CA THR A 35 -5.82 -5.88 4.64
C THR A 35 -7.13 -6.50 4.19
N THR A 36 -7.07 -7.39 3.21
CA THR A 36 -8.22 -8.21 2.83
C THR A 36 -8.46 -9.31 3.89
N PRO A 37 -9.72 -9.76 4.09
CA PRO A 37 -9.98 -10.92 4.93
C PRO A 37 -9.22 -12.15 4.40
N GLU A 38 -8.64 -12.93 5.30
CA GLU A 38 -8.07 -14.24 4.97
C GLU A 38 -9.20 -15.15 4.47
N THR A 39 -9.18 -15.54 3.18
CA THR A 39 -10.13 -16.53 2.67
C THR A 39 -9.62 -17.91 3.05
N THR A 40 -10.48 -18.70 3.68
CA THR A 40 -10.16 -19.97 4.32
C THR A 40 -9.45 -20.98 3.40
N SER A 41 -8.63 -21.80 4.07
CA SER A 41 -7.83 -22.98 3.70
C SER A 41 -6.37 -22.78 3.29
N ASP A 42 -6.00 -21.91 2.35
CA ASP A 42 -4.56 -21.70 2.00
C ASP A 42 -4.21 -20.26 1.55
N GLY A 43 -5.20 -19.35 1.53
CA GLY A 43 -5.02 -17.98 1.03
C GLY A 43 -4.77 -16.99 2.16
N GLY A 44 -3.51 -16.62 2.37
CA GLY A 44 -3.15 -15.52 3.26
C GLY A 44 -3.83 -14.20 2.85
N GLY A 45 -4.14 -13.36 3.83
CA GLY A 45 -4.73 -12.04 3.59
C GLY A 45 -3.74 -11.14 2.85
N LEU A 46 -4.22 -10.47 1.80
CA LEU A 46 -3.42 -9.53 1.02
C LEU A 46 -3.36 -8.16 1.72
N LEU A 47 -2.18 -7.55 1.72
CA LEU A 47 -2.03 -6.11 1.92
C LEU A 47 -2.38 -5.41 0.61
N VAL A 48 -3.33 -4.48 0.66
CA VAL A 48 -3.68 -3.63 -0.47
C VAL A 48 -3.31 -2.20 -0.12
N THR A 49 -2.54 -1.55 -1.00
CA THR A 49 -2.18 -0.13 -0.90
C THR A 49 -2.65 0.58 -2.16
N ILE A 50 -3.36 1.69 -1.98
CA ILE A 50 -3.88 2.56 -3.03
C ILE A 50 -3.10 3.87 -2.97
N TYR A 51 -2.53 4.26 -4.09
CA TYR A 51 -1.88 5.55 -4.29
C TYR A 51 -2.79 6.45 -5.12
N GLU A 52 -3.08 7.64 -4.62
CA GLU A 52 -3.75 8.71 -5.37
C GLU A 52 -2.71 9.78 -5.70
N ALA A 53 -2.71 10.22 -6.96
CA ALA A 53 -1.86 11.29 -7.46
C ALA A 53 -2.65 12.10 -8.51
N ILE A 54 -2.32 13.38 -8.68
CA ILE A 54 -2.93 14.23 -9.71
C ILE A 54 -2.46 13.79 -11.10
N ASP A 55 -1.17 13.45 -11.21
CA ASP A 55 -0.57 12.89 -12.41
C ASP A 55 -0.37 11.38 -12.23
N PRO A 56 -1.05 10.52 -13.01
CA PRO A 56 -0.91 9.07 -12.90
C PRO A 56 0.50 8.56 -13.21
N SER A 57 1.32 9.31 -13.97
CA SER A 57 2.70 8.92 -14.29
C SER A 57 3.60 8.85 -13.05
N VAL A 58 3.23 9.52 -11.95
CA VAL A 58 3.93 9.46 -10.66
C VAL A 58 3.96 8.03 -10.10
N VAL A 59 2.88 7.28 -10.30
CA VAL A 59 2.80 5.87 -9.88
C VAL A 59 3.81 5.03 -10.68
N GLU A 60 3.88 5.24 -11.99
CA GLU A 60 4.84 4.54 -12.85
C GLU A 60 6.28 4.86 -12.47
N GLN A 61 6.58 6.13 -12.16
CA GLN A 61 7.90 6.56 -11.70
C GLN A 61 8.30 5.94 -10.36
N LEU A 62 7.35 5.79 -9.42
CA LEU A 62 7.60 5.10 -8.15
C LEU A 62 8.11 3.67 -8.39
N TYR A 63 7.51 2.96 -9.34
CA TYR A 63 7.89 1.58 -9.68
C TYR A 63 9.19 1.48 -10.49
N GLN A 64 9.81 2.60 -10.86
CA GLN A 64 11.14 2.62 -11.46
C GLN A 64 12.26 2.84 -10.43
N LEU A 65 11.90 3.14 -9.17
CA LEU A 65 12.89 3.38 -8.12
C LEU A 65 13.55 2.06 -7.68
N GLU A 66 14.88 2.00 -7.72
CA GLU A 66 15.67 0.82 -7.31
C GLU A 66 15.33 0.31 -5.90
N PRO A 67 15.09 1.16 -4.87
CA PRO A 67 14.66 0.67 -3.56
C PRO A 67 13.29 -0.02 -3.59
N VAL A 68 12.36 0.47 -4.42
CA VAL A 68 11.03 -0.15 -4.59
C VAL A 68 11.21 -1.50 -5.26
N LEU A 69 11.95 -1.56 -6.38
CA LEU A 69 12.23 -2.81 -7.08
C LEU A 69 12.87 -3.88 -6.18
N LYS A 70 13.89 -3.50 -5.38
CA LYS A 70 14.54 -4.42 -4.44
C LYS A 70 13.60 -4.92 -3.34
N GLN A 71 12.72 -4.04 -2.85
CA GLN A 71 11.73 -4.41 -1.84
C GLN A 71 10.68 -5.38 -2.42
N GLU A 72 10.24 -5.15 -3.66
CA GLU A 72 9.30 -6.01 -4.38
C GLU A 72 9.90 -7.41 -4.64
N GLU A 73 11.17 -7.48 -5.06
CA GLU A 73 11.89 -8.74 -5.26
C GLU A 73 11.99 -9.57 -3.97
N GLN A 74 12.19 -8.92 -2.83
CA GLN A 74 12.28 -9.58 -1.52
C GLN A 74 10.92 -10.03 -0.97
N ALA A 75 9.83 -9.35 -1.33
CA ALA A 75 8.50 -9.59 -0.77
C ALA A 75 7.72 -10.75 -1.42
N HIS A 76 8.19 -11.29 -2.56
CA HIS A 76 7.63 -12.47 -3.24
C HIS A 76 6.08 -12.52 -3.34
N GLY A 77 5.41 -11.40 -3.61
CA GLY A 77 3.95 -11.31 -3.56
C GLY A 77 3.34 -10.33 -4.55
N VAL A 78 3.22 -10.76 -5.81
CA VAL A 78 2.25 -10.34 -6.83
C VAL A 78 1.94 -8.84 -6.95
N LEU A 79 2.41 -8.27 -8.07
CA LEU A 79 1.85 -7.10 -8.74
C LEU A 79 0.31 -7.23 -8.89
N VAL A 80 -0.44 -6.53 -8.04
CA VAL A 80 -1.82 -6.16 -8.36
C VAL A 80 -1.81 -4.71 -8.79
N ALA A 81 -1.48 -4.48 -10.06
CA ALA A 81 -1.95 -3.29 -10.74
C ALA A 81 -3.49 -3.34 -10.71
N PRO A 82 -4.19 -2.33 -10.16
CA PRO A 82 -5.62 -2.41 -10.01
C PRO A 82 -6.30 -2.26 -11.37
N HIS A 83 -6.62 -3.39 -12.00
CA HIS A 83 -7.69 -3.46 -12.99
C HIS A 83 -8.93 -4.09 -12.35
N ASN A 84 -9.45 -3.47 -11.28
CA ASN A 84 -10.87 -3.49 -10.88
C ASN A 84 -11.05 -2.74 -9.55
N HIS A 85 -11.50 -1.48 -9.61
CA HIS A 85 -11.74 -0.65 -8.42
C HIS A 85 -13.02 -1.02 -7.65
N ASP A 86 -13.87 -1.89 -8.19
CA ASP A 86 -15.23 -2.11 -7.67
C ASP A 86 -15.29 -2.94 -6.37
N ALA A 87 -14.22 -3.66 -5.99
CA ALA A 87 -14.20 -4.53 -4.81
C ALA A 87 -13.62 -3.88 -3.53
N VAL A 88 -13.08 -2.67 -3.64
CA VAL A 88 -12.34 -1.97 -2.57
C VAL A 88 -13.19 -1.49 -1.37
N PRO A 89 -14.46 -1.07 -1.48
CA PRO A 89 -15.06 -0.20 -0.45
C PRO A 89 -15.55 -0.91 0.83
N ARG A 90 -15.23 -2.19 1.06
CA ARG A 90 -15.72 -2.93 2.24
C ARG A 90 -14.70 -3.15 3.36
N ASN A 91 -13.43 -2.81 3.15
CA ASN A 91 -12.39 -2.97 4.18
C ASN A 91 -12.09 -1.64 4.87
N VAL A 92 -12.02 -1.66 6.21
CA VAL A 92 -11.59 -0.49 6.99
C VAL A 92 -10.09 -0.30 6.80
N ALA A 93 -9.69 0.86 6.30
CA ALA A 93 -8.29 1.22 6.15
C ALA A 93 -7.63 1.39 7.52
N PHE A 94 -6.46 0.77 7.70
CA PHE A 94 -5.61 1.02 8.88
C PHE A 94 -4.65 2.20 8.63
N LEU A 95 -4.46 2.57 7.36
CA LEU A 95 -3.73 3.75 6.94
C LEU A 95 -4.62 4.56 5.99
N ASP A 96 -4.84 5.83 6.33
CA ASP A 96 -5.41 6.85 5.44
C ASP A 96 -4.57 8.11 5.61
N LEU A 97 -3.57 8.27 4.73
CA LEU A 97 -2.60 9.35 4.79
C LEU A 97 -2.89 10.35 3.68
N LYS A 98 -3.46 11.50 4.06
CA LYS A 98 -3.61 12.67 3.19
C LYS A 98 -2.30 13.45 3.15
N LEU A 99 -1.84 13.79 1.96
CA LEU A 99 -0.56 14.46 1.70
C LEU A 99 -0.73 15.90 1.20
N ASP A 100 -1.94 16.26 0.78
CA ASP A 100 -2.37 17.61 0.39
C ASP A 100 -2.32 18.61 1.56
#